data_AF-A0ABD2Q261-F1
#
_entry.id   AF-A0ABD2Q261-F1
#
_cell.length_a   1.000
_cell.length_b   1.000
_cell.length_c   1.000
_cell.angle_alpha   90.00
_cell.angle_beta   90.00
_cell.angle_gamma   90.00
#
_symmetry.space_group_name_H-M   'P 1'
#
loop_
_entity.id
_entity.type
_entity.pdbx_description
1 polymer ?
#
loop_
_entity_poly.entity_id
_entity_poly.type
_entity_poly.pdbx_seq_one_letter_code
_entity_poly.pdbx_strand_id
1 'polypeptide(L)'
;RWIVGHRGYLLVVIWLTESLNAFLWAEVSQYPWLFSEHYVHSSTDVARWQLICYTICYAIHGLCSGAAMTLMIIVLMDFVGPDRLSKSLAITFICVGIFYGPSFFVLGMLGDRTRSFAWSIRCCAFLLLAAAFILFMELPTRMLLDDPHSARLRKQRLVAKKVDLDETVKSVDGMTPPMKRWAA
;
A
#
# COMPACT_ATOMS: atom_id res chain seq x y z
N ARG A 1 20.41 -6.96 7.27
CA ARG A 1 19.13 -7.48 6.72
C ARG A 1 17.98 -7.50 7.74
N TRP A 2 18.23 -7.37 9.05
CA TRP A 2 17.19 -7.29 10.11
C TRP A 2 16.27 -6.05 10.08
N ILE A 3 16.61 -5.02 9.30
CA ILE A 3 15.91 -3.72 9.31
C ILE A 3 14.67 -3.71 8.38
N VAL A 4 14.62 -4.61 7.39
CA VAL A 4 13.56 -4.63 6.35
C VAL A 4 12.18 -4.93 6.93
N GLY A 5 12.09 -5.81 7.94
CA GLY A 5 10.81 -6.14 8.59
C GLY A 5 10.28 -5.02 9.48
N HIS A 6 11.14 -4.35 10.25
CA HIS A 6 10.72 -3.33 11.23
C HIS A 6 10.06 -2.10 10.60
N ARG A 7 10.55 -1.67 9.43
CA ARG A 7 9.99 -0.53 8.71
C ARG A 7 8.60 -0.81 8.14
N GLY A 8 8.36 -2.04 7.72
CA GLY A 8 7.03 -2.50 7.30
C GLY A 8 6.03 -2.50 8.47
N TYR A 9 6.44 -2.96 9.66
CA TYR A 9 5.57 -2.93 10.84
C TYR A 9 5.20 -1.51 11.27
N LEU A 10 6.13 -0.55 11.15
CA LEU A 10 5.82 0.87 11.40
C LEU A 10 4.71 1.39 10.46
N LEU A 11 4.76 1.02 9.18
CA LEU A 11 3.72 1.39 8.21
C LEU A 11 2.37 0.76 8.59
N VAL A 12 2.34 -0.50 9.03
CA VAL A 12 1.13 -1.16 9.55
C VAL A 12 0.56 -0.39 10.75
N VAL A 13 1.39 -0.05 11.73
CA VAL A 13 0.94 0.69 12.93
C VAL A 13 0.36 2.05 12.55
N ILE A 14 0.97 2.74 11.58
CA ILE A 14 0.47 4.05 11.12
C ILE A 14 -0.89 3.90 10.43
N TRP A 15 -1.05 2.94 9.52
CA TRP A 15 -2.34 2.70 8.86
C TRP A 15 -3.43 2.23 9.84
N LEU A 16 -3.09 1.44 10.86
CA LEU A 16 -4.02 1.09 11.94
C LEU A 16 -4.44 2.33 12.73
N THR A 17 -3.49 3.18 13.10
CA THR A 17 -3.76 4.43 13.83
C THR A 17 -4.64 5.36 13.01
N GLU A 18 -4.35 5.50 11.72
CA GLU A 18 -5.11 6.32 10.79
C GLU A 18 -6.53 5.78 10.58
N SER A 19 -6.69 4.46 10.47
CA SER A 19 -8.01 3.80 10.38
C SER A 19 -8.84 4.04 11.64
N LEU A 20 -8.26 3.86 12.83
CA LEU A 20 -8.94 4.14 14.11
C LEU A 20 -9.33 5.61 14.24
N ASN A 21 -8.44 6.52 13.86
CA ASN A 21 -8.71 7.96 13.84
C ASN A 21 -9.84 8.31 12.86
N ALA A 22 -9.90 7.65 11.69
CA ALA A 22 -10.98 7.82 10.73
C ALA A 22 -12.32 7.30 11.27
N PHE A 23 -12.35 6.19 12.02
CA PHE A 23 -13.57 5.74 12.70
C PHE A 23 -14.02 6.75 13.76
N LEU A 24 -13.11 7.23 14.61
CA LEU A 24 -13.43 8.23 15.62
C LEU A 24 -13.97 9.52 14.97
N TRP A 25 -13.36 9.95 13.87
CA TRP A 25 -13.83 11.07 13.07
C TRP A 25 -15.23 10.85 12.51
N ALA A 26 -15.51 9.67 11.96
CA ALA A 26 -16.82 9.33 11.44
C ALA A 26 -17.90 9.45 12.52
N GLU A 27 -17.65 8.94 13.73
CA GLU A 27 -18.58 9.04 14.86
C GLU A 27 -18.79 10.48 15.30
N VAL A 28 -17.72 11.26 15.44
CA VAL A 28 -17.81 12.69 15.82
C VAL A 28 -18.57 13.49 14.75
N SER A 29 -18.44 13.13 13.47
CA SER A 29 -19.10 13.79 12.34
C SER A 29 -20.60 13.51 12.21
N GLN A 30 -21.14 12.50 12.89
CA GLN A 30 -22.57 12.17 12.82
C GLN A 30 -23.45 13.18 13.55
N TYR A 31 -22.87 13.99 14.42
CA TYR A 31 -23.57 14.89 15.32
C TYR A 31 -23.65 16.31 14.68
N PRO A 32 -24.79 16.72 14.09
CA PRO A 32 -24.87 17.81 13.12
C PRO A 32 -24.97 19.23 13.72
N TRP A 33 -24.80 19.41 15.03
CA TRP A 33 -25.08 20.69 15.71
C TRP A 33 -24.11 21.84 15.36
N LEU A 34 -23.14 21.62 14.47
CA LEU A 34 -22.14 22.61 14.05
C LEU A 34 -22.65 23.62 13.00
N PHE A 35 -23.74 23.33 12.28
CA PHE A 35 -24.21 24.17 11.15
C PHE A 35 -25.66 24.66 11.28
N SER A 36 -26.33 24.42 12.41
CA SER A 36 -27.63 25.02 12.65
C SER A 36 -27.44 26.42 13.20
N GLU A 37 -27.74 27.45 12.39
CA GLU A 37 -27.71 28.87 12.78
C GLU A 37 -28.45 29.18 14.09
N HIS A 38 -29.37 28.30 14.51
CA HIS A 38 -30.15 28.44 15.75
C HIS A 38 -29.42 28.10 17.05
N TYR A 39 -28.20 27.54 17.02
CA TYR A 39 -27.48 27.10 18.23
C TYR A 39 -26.28 27.97 18.63
N VAL A 40 -26.03 29.08 17.93
CA VAL A 40 -24.92 30.01 18.20
C VAL A 40 -25.07 30.76 19.54
N HIS A 41 -26.22 30.66 20.22
CA HIS A 41 -26.50 31.42 21.45
C HIS A 41 -26.72 30.61 22.74
N SER A 42 -26.70 29.27 22.73
CA SER A 42 -27.13 28.51 23.94
C SER A 42 -26.25 27.35 24.40
N SER A 43 -25.07 27.08 23.83
CA SER A 43 -24.19 26.01 24.33
C SER A 43 -22.75 26.17 23.85
N THR A 44 -21.97 27.02 24.51
CA THR A 44 -20.56 27.28 24.15
C THR A 44 -19.65 26.07 24.35
N ASP A 45 -19.96 25.18 25.29
CA ASP A 45 -19.01 24.13 25.69
C ASP A 45 -19.03 22.94 24.74
N VAL A 46 -20.20 22.47 24.29
CA VAL A 46 -20.31 21.32 23.39
C VAL A 46 -19.66 21.62 22.03
N ALA A 47 -19.88 22.82 21.48
CA ALA A 47 -19.27 23.25 20.23
C ALA A 47 -17.74 23.38 20.33
N ARG A 48 -17.22 23.87 21.48
CA ARG A 48 -15.78 23.93 21.75
C ARG A 48 -15.16 22.54 21.84
N TRP A 49 -15.79 21.61 22.57
CA TRP A 49 -15.32 20.23 22.68
C TRP A 49 -15.26 19.55 21.32
N GLN A 50 -16.28 19.74 20.48
CA GLN A 50 -16.26 19.22 19.13
C GLN A 50 -15.13 19.84 18.30
N LEU A 51 -14.96 21.16 18.30
CA LEU A 51 -13.86 21.81 17.57
C LEU A 51 -12.48 21.27 18.00
N ILE A 52 -12.29 21.03 19.30
CA ILE A 52 -11.06 20.43 19.85
C ILE A 52 -10.87 19.00 19.31
N CYS A 53 -11.90 18.16 19.39
CA CYS A 53 -11.87 16.82 18.80
C CYS A 53 -11.56 16.85 17.30
N TYR A 54 -12.18 17.79 16.58
CA TYR A 54 -11.96 17.99 15.15
C TYR A 54 -10.49 18.33 14.86
N THR A 55 -9.92 19.26 15.62
CA THR A 55 -8.54 19.71 15.46
C THR A 55 -7.54 18.58 15.77
N ILE A 56 -7.78 17.82 16.83
CA ILE A 56 -6.93 16.69 17.22
C ILE A 56 -6.94 15.61 16.14
N CYS A 57 -8.13 15.22 15.64
CA CYS A 57 -8.22 14.18 14.62
C CYS A 57 -7.56 14.61 13.31
N TYR A 58 -7.67 15.88 12.91
CA TYR A 58 -6.95 16.41 11.75
C TYR A 58 -5.44 16.42 11.95
N ALA A 59 -4.96 16.78 13.14
CA ALA A 59 -3.53 16.76 13.46
C ALA A 59 -2.96 15.35 13.38
N ILE A 60 -3.66 14.36 13.97
CA ILE A 60 -3.28 12.95 13.90
C ILE A 60 -3.30 12.47 12.44
N HIS A 61 -4.36 12.78 11.69
CA HIS A 61 -4.47 12.38 10.29
C HIS A 61 -3.34 12.96 9.43
N GLY A 62 -3.00 14.25 9.61
CA GLY A 62 -1.90 14.88 8.89
C GLY A 62 -0.54 14.25 9.20
N LEU A 63 -0.27 13.96 10.48
CA LEU A 63 0.96 13.27 10.90
C LEU A 63 1.04 11.85 10.34
N CYS A 64 -0.05 11.07 10.46
CA CYS A 64 -0.12 9.72 9.94
C CYS A 64 0.02 9.68 8.42
N SER A 65 -0.69 10.52 7.68
CA SER A 65 -0.62 10.58 6.21
C SER A 65 0.78 10.95 5.72
N GLY A 66 1.44 11.93 6.35
CA GLY A 66 2.81 12.31 5.98
C GLY A 66 3.83 11.20 6.26
N ALA A 67 3.70 10.55 7.42
CA ALA A 67 4.55 9.42 7.78
C ALA A 67 4.28 8.19 6.91
N ALA A 68 3.03 7.93 6.54
CA ALA A 68 2.64 6.83 5.66
C ALA A 68 3.25 6.98 4.27
N MET A 69 3.14 8.17 3.64
CA MET A 69 3.71 8.40 2.31
C MET A 69 5.23 8.17 2.28
N THR A 70 5.95 8.66 3.28
CA THR A 70 7.41 8.49 3.36
C THR A 70 7.80 7.03 3.62
N LEU A 71 7.11 6.36 4.54
CA LEU A 71 7.34 4.94 4.82
C LEU A 71 6.97 4.03 3.65
N MET A 72 5.93 4.34 2.87
CA MET A 72 5.57 3.58 1.68
C MET A 72 6.72 3.55 0.66
N ILE A 73 7.39 4.68 0.43
CA ILE A 73 8.54 4.75 -0.48
C ILE A 73 9.70 3.93 0.05
N ILE A 74 9.98 4.02 1.36
CA ILE A 74 11.06 3.25 2.02
C ILE A 74 10.79 1.75 1.93
N VAL A 75 9.56 1.31 2.25
CA VAL A 75 9.15 -0.09 2.16
C VAL A 75 9.19 -0.58 0.72
N LEU A 76 8.76 0.23 -0.25
CA LEU A 76 8.85 -0.11 -1.68
C LEU A 76 10.30 -0.25 -2.14
N MET A 77 11.19 0.64 -1.68
CA MET A 77 12.63 0.57 -1.95
C MET A 77 13.24 -0.68 -1.31
N ASP A 78 12.84 -1.04 -0.09
CA ASP A 78 13.27 -2.26 0.59
C ASP A 78 12.76 -3.53 -0.14
N PHE A 79 11.61 -3.46 -0.82
CA PHE A 79 11.03 -4.58 -1.57
C PHE A 79 11.58 -4.77 -2.98
N VAL A 80 11.76 -3.68 -3.73
CA VAL A 80 12.10 -3.73 -5.16
C VAL A 80 13.59 -3.47 -5.41
N GLY A 81 14.27 -2.85 -4.46
CA GLY A 81 15.65 -2.39 -4.59
C GLY A 81 15.76 -1.05 -5.35
N PRO A 82 16.90 -0.35 -5.21
CA PRO A 82 17.08 1.00 -5.75
C PRO A 82 17.01 1.05 -7.28
N ASP A 83 17.54 0.04 -7.98
CA ASP A 83 17.65 0.01 -9.44
C ASP A 83 16.29 -0.04 -10.17
N ARG A 84 15.25 -0.47 -9.48
CA ARG A 84 13.89 -0.66 -10.03
C ARG A 84 12.84 0.21 -9.34
N LEU A 85 13.26 1.11 -8.45
CA LEU A 85 12.38 1.97 -7.67
C LEU A 85 11.56 2.91 -8.57
N SER A 86 12.20 3.54 -9.57
CA SER A 86 11.54 4.49 -10.48
C SER A 86 10.42 3.84 -11.31
N LYS A 87 10.65 2.62 -11.83
CA LYS A 87 9.65 1.85 -12.56
C LYS A 87 8.48 1.46 -11.66
N SER A 88 8.77 1.08 -10.41
CA SER A 88 7.74 0.68 -9.46
C SER A 88 6.89 1.87 -9.01
N LEU A 89 7.53 3.01 -8.73
CA LEU A 89 6.82 4.26 -8.43
C LEU A 89 5.93 4.71 -9.58
N ALA A 90 6.39 4.60 -10.83
CA ALA A 90 5.57 4.92 -11.99
C ALA A 90 4.29 4.06 -12.05
N ILE A 91 4.43 2.75 -11.81
CA ILE A 91 3.28 1.83 -11.73
C ILE A 91 2.36 2.24 -10.56
N THR A 92 2.91 2.56 -9.39
CA THR A 92 2.14 3.02 -8.24
C THR A 92 1.34 4.29 -8.57
N PHE A 93 1.94 5.29 -9.23
CA PHE A 93 1.24 6.51 -9.63
C PHE A 93 0.13 6.26 -10.63
N ILE A 94 0.33 5.35 -11.59
CA ILE A 94 -0.71 4.92 -12.54
C ILE A 94 -1.86 4.25 -11.78
N CYS A 95 -1.56 3.31 -10.88
CA CYS A 95 -2.55 2.66 -10.04
C CYS A 95 -3.33 3.68 -9.19
N VAL A 96 -2.62 4.62 -8.54
CA VAL A 96 -3.27 5.69 -7.78
C VAL A 96 -4.19 6.49 -8.69
N GLY A 97 -3.75 6.92 -9.88
CA GLY A 97 -4.63 7.64 -10.81
C GLY A 97 -5.89 6.88 -11.19
N ILE A 98 -5.75 5.58 -11.49
CA ILE A 98 -6.86 4.70 -11.91
C ILE A 98 -7.84 4.44 -10.76
N PHE A 99 -7.36 4.24 -9.54
CA PHE A 99 -8.22 3.86 -8.42
C PHE A 99 -8.73 5.07 -7.63
N TYR A 100 -7.90 6.09 -7.44
CA TYR A 100 -8.20 7.24 -6.59
C TYR A 100 -9.28 8.14 -7.18
N GLY A 101 -9.22 8.42 -8.49
CA GLY A 101 -10.22 9.23 -9.17
C GLY A 101 -11.65 8.67 -9.05
N PRO A 102 -11.90 7.42 -9.48
CA PRO A 102 -13.20 6.79 -9.34
C PRO A 102 -13.64 6.63 -7.87
N SER A 103 -12.70 6.37 -6.96
CA SER A 103 -13.03 6.23 -5.53
C SER A 103 -13.66 7.50 -4.97
N PHE A 104 -13.15 8.68 -5.31
CA PHE A 104 -13.79 9.94 -4.89
C PHE A 104 -15.17 10.14 -5.46
N PHE A 105 -15.37 9.77 -6.72
CA PHE A 105 -16.69 9.84 -7.34
C PHE A 105 -17.70 8.94 -6.61
N VAL A 106 -17.30 7.69 -6.31
CA VAL A 106 -18.14 6.75 -5.57
C VAL A 106 -18.43 7.24 -4.15
N LEU A 107 -17.42 7.77 -3.44
CA LEU A 107 -17.59 8.31 -2.09
C LEU A 107 -18.48 9.57 -2.07
N GLY A 108 -18.43 10.39 -3.12
CA GLY A 108 -19.33 11.52 -3.32
C GLY A 108 -20.78 11.08 -3.52
N MET A 109 -21.02 10.13 -4.43
CA MET A 109 -22.35 9.55 -4.64
C MET A 109 -22.91 8.89 -3.37
N LEU A 110 -22.04 8.26 -2.57
CA LEU A 110 -22.43 7.66 -1.30
C LEU A 110 -22.88 8.76 -0.32
N GLY A 111 -22.13 9.85 -0.22
CA GLY A 111 -22.48 11.02 0.59
C GLY A 111 -23.82 11.64 0.18
N ASP A 112 -24.08 11.76 -1.13
CA ASP A 112 -25.35 12.28 -1.65
C ASP A 112 -26.54 11.39 -1.27
N ARG A 113 -26.37 10.06 -1.33
CA ARG A 113 -27.43 9.10 -0.95
C ARG A 113 -27.68 9.06 0.55
N THR A 114 -26.63 9.05 1.36
CA THR A 114 -26.75 8.93 2.82
C THR A 114 -27.05 10.27 3.49
N ARG A 115 -26.94 11.40 2.75
CA ARG A 115 -27.00 12.77 3.25
C ARG A 115 -26.03 13.02 4.40
N SER A 116 -24.98 12.22 4.50
CA SER A 116 -24.00 12.25 5.58
C SER A 116 -22.69 11.65 5.11
N PHE A 117 -21.60 12.39 5.31
CA PHE A 117 -20.24 11.95 4.98
C PHE A 117 -19.70 10.85 5.90
N ALA A 118 -20.36 10.56 7.02
CA ALA A 118 -19.91 9.56 7.98
C ALA A 118 -19.75 8.17 7.34
N TRP A 119 -20.65 7.78 6.43
CA TRP A 119 -20.56 6.50 5.73
C TRP A 119 -19.38 6.42 4.77
N SER A 120 -19.09 7.50 4.03
CA SER A 120 -17.92 7.59 3.16
C SER A 120 -16.61 7.50 3.96
N ILE A 121 -16.56 8.14 5.13
CA ILE A 121 -15.40 8.06 6.05
C ILE A 121 -15.25 6.63 6.62
N ARG A 122 -16.34 5.98 7.03
CA ARG A 122 -16.31 4.58 7.52
C ARG A 122 -15.79 3.63 6.44
N CYS A 123 -16.26 3.75 5.20
CA CYS A 123 -15.75 2.96 4.08
C CYS A 123 -14.24 3.16 3.88
N CYS A 124 -13.75 4.41 3.97
CA CYS A 124 -12.32 4.70 3.91
C CYS A 124 -11.56 4.03 5.07
N ALA A 125 -12.08 4.14 6.29
CA ALA A 125 -11.48 3.51 7.47
C ALA A 125 -11.36 1.99 7.34
N PHE A 126 -12.40 1.32 6.81
CA PHE A 126 -12.38 -0.12 6.53
C PHE A 126 -11.36 -0.50 5.46
N LEU A 127 -11.23 0.29 4.39
CA LEU A 127 -10.25 0.03 3.33
C LEU A 127 -8.81 0.18 3.86
N LEU A 128 -8.54 1.20 4.67
CA LEU A 128 -7.27 1.38 5.37
C LEU A 128 -6.97 0.22 6.33
N LEU A 129 -7.99 -0.25 7.07
CA LEU A 129 -7.84 -1.39 7.97
C LEU A 129 -7.52 -2.68 7.20
N ALA A 130 -8.20 -2.93 6.10
CA ALA A 130 -7.95 -4.08 5.24
C ALA A 130 -6.55 -4.01 4.62
N ALA A 131 -6.11 -2.84 4.15
CA ALA A 131 -4.76 -2.64 3.64
C ALA A 131 -3.69 -2.88 4.71
N ALA A 132 -3.89 -2.39 5.94
CA ALA A 132 -3.01 -2.66 7.07
C ALA A 132 -2.94 -4.16 7.39
N PHE A 133 -4.07 -4.86 7.35
CA PHE A 133 -4.11 -6.30 7.62
C PHE A 133 -3.42 -7.12 6.52
N ILE A 134 -3.64 -6.78 5.25
CA ILE A 134 -2.94 -7.41 4.11
C ILE A 134 -1.43 -7.23 4.27
N LEU A 135 -0.98 -6.02 4.56
CA LEU A 135 0.44 -5.73 4.77
C LEU A 135 1.00 -6.49 5.98
N PHE A 136 0.24 -6.56 7.08
CA PHE A 136 0.61 -7.31 8.27
C PHE A 136 0.78 -8.81 7.98
N MET A 137 -0.06 -9.39 7.11
CA MET A 137 0.07 -10.79 6.68
C MET A 137 1.21 -11.01 5.68
N GLU A 138 1.49 -10.03 4.82
CA GLU A 138 2.51 -10.15 3.79
C GLU A 138 3.94 -10.06 4.35
N LEU A 139 4.17 -9.24 5.37
CA LEU A 139 5.48 -9.09 6.01
C LEU A 139 6.08 -10.41 6.55
N PRO A 140 5.37 -11.22 7.38
CA PRO A 140 5.91 -12.48 7.90
C PRO A 140 6.12 -13.52 6.79
N THR A 141 5.23 -13.60 5.81
CA THR A 141 5.38 -14.56 4.68
C THR A 141 6.65 -14.28 3.88
N ARG A 142 7.00 -13.01 3.69
CA ARG A 142 8.24 -12.63 3.00
C ARG A 142 9.49 -12.83 3.85
N MET A 143 9.43 -12.58 5.16
CA MET A 143 10.53 -12.91 6.07
C MET A 143 10.85 -14.42 6.05
N LEU A 144 9.82 -15.26 5.96
CA LEU A 144 9.98 -16.71 5.84
C LEU A 144 10.54 -17.13 4.47
N LEU A 145 10.19 -16.42 3.39
CA LEU A 145 10.64 -16.72 2.03
C LEU A 145 12.09 -16.29 1.77
N ASP A 146 12.56 -15.23 2.43
CA ASP A 146 13.93 -14.70 2.35
C ASP A 146 14.93 -15.43 3.25
N ASP A 147 14.54 -16.58 3.82
CA ASP A 147 15.43 -17.44 4.59
C ASP A 147 16.73 -17.73 3.80
N PRO A 148 17.91 -17.71 4.46
CA PRO A 148 19.17 -17.98 3.77
C PRO A 148 19.21 -19.36 3.10
N HIS A 149 18.37 -20.29 3.56
CA HIS A 149 18.20 -21.61 2.95
C HIS A 149 17.48 -21.57 1.59
N SER A 150 16.40 -20.80 1.46
CA SER A 150 15.67 -20.62 0.19
C SER A 150 16.47 -19.75 -0.81
N ALA A 151 17.23 -18.77 -0.32
CA ALA A 151 18.15 -17.98 -1.13
C ALA A 151 19.29 -18.83 -1.73
N ARG A 152 19.87 -19.76 -0.95
CA ARG A 152 20.85 -20.74 -1.43
C ARG A 152 20.26 -21.67 -2.49
N LEU A 153 19.07 -22.20 -2.24
CA LEU A 153 18.35 -23.04 -3.21
C LEU A 153 18.05 -22.31 -4.52
N ARG A 154 17.68 -21.03 -4.47
CA ARG A 154 17.42 -20.20 -5.66
C ARG A 154 18.70 -19.94 -6.46
N LYS A 155 19.83 -19.66 -5.77
CA LYS A 155 21.15 -19.59 -6.41
C LYS A 155 21.54 -20.91 -7.06
N GLN A 156 21.35 -22.03 -6.38
CA GLN A 156 21.63 -23.36 -6.93
C GLN A 156 20.78 -23.67 -8.17
N ARG A 157 19.47 -23.33 -8.15
CA ARG A 157 18.60 -23.51 -9.32
C ARG A 157 18.99 -22.63 -10.50
N LEU A 158 19.40 -21.38 -10.26
CA LEU A 158 19.86 -20.48 -11.33
C LEU A 158 21.19 -20.94 -11.93
N VAL A 159 22.11 -21.45 -11.10
CA VAL A 159 23.37 -22.05 -11.56
C VAL A 159 23.08 -23.32 -12.37
N ALA A 160 22.24 -24.23 -11.87
CA ALA A 160 21.85 -25.44 -12.58
C ALA A 160 21.21 -25.11 -13.94
N LYS A 161 20.28 -24.15 -13.99
CA LYS A 161 19.65 -23.70 -15.23
C LYS A 161 20.64 -23.08 -16.23
N LYS A 162 21.69 -22.42 -15.74
CA LYS A 162 22.73 -21.82 -16.59
C LYS A 162 23.65 -22.90 -17.18
N VAL A 163 24.01 -23.92 -16.39
CA VAL A 163 24.80 -25.08 -16.86
C VAL A 163 24.04 -25.84 -17.94
N ASP A 164 22.74 -26.09 -17.72
CA ASP A 164 21.87 -26.78 -18.68
C ASP A 164 21.74 -26.01 -20.01
N LEU A 165 21.69 -24.67 -19.94
CA LEU A 165 21.69 -23.80 -21.12
C LEU A 165 23.01 -23.86 -21.90
N ASP A 166 24.15 -23.85 -21.20
CA ASP A 166 25.47 -23.93 -21.83
C ASP A 166 25.73 -25.31 -22.47
N GLU A 167 25.21 -26.39 -21.89
CA GLU A 167 25.25 -27.73 -22.48
C GLU A 167 24.37 -27.83 -23.73
N THR A 168 23.15 -27.28 -23.69
CA THR A 168 22.27 -27.25 -24.88
C THR A 168 22.90 -26.44 -26.01
N VAL A 169 23.47 -25.27 -25.73
CA VAL A 169 24.16 -24.44 -26.74
C VAL A 169 25.34 -25.18 -27.37
N LYS A 170 26.18 -25.87 -26.57
CA LYS A 170 27.30 -26.67 -27.11
C LYS A 170 26.84 -27.85 -27.97
N SER A 171 25.70 -28.47 -27.66
CA SER A 171 25.15 -29.55 -28.48
C SER A 171 24.69 -29.07 -29.86
N VAL A 172 24.19 -27.83 -29.94
CA VAL A 172 23.73 -27.21 -31.18
C VAL A 172 24.90 -26.76 -32.04
N ASP A 173 25.96 -26.21 -31.44
CA ASP A 173 27.17 -25.80 -32.17
C ASP A 173 28.03 -27.00 -32.65
N GLY A 174 27.90 -28.16 -32.01
CA GLY A 174 28.51 -29.42 -32.46
C GLY A 174 27.77 -30.09 -33.63
N MET A 175 26.54 -29.66 -33.95
CA MET A 175 25.81 -30.09 -35.13
C MET A 175 26.31 -29.29 -36.34
N THR A 176 27.42 -29.74 -36.90
CA THR A 176 27.78 -29.37 -38.27
C THR A 176 26.58 -29.68 -39.19
N PRO A 177 26.08 -28.71 -39.98
CA PRO A 177 24.98 -28.97 -40.88
C PRO A 177 25.43 -30.07 -41.85
N PRO A 178 24.57 -31.05 -42.18
CA PRO A 178 24.90 -32.03 -43.20
C PRO A 178 25.16 -31.24 -44.49
N MET A 179 26.41 -31.22 -44.91
CA MET A 179 26.83 -30.67 -46.20
C MET A 179 26.03 -31.41 -47.27
N LYS A 180 24.95 -30.77 -47.70
CA LYS A 180 24.14 -31.19 -48.83
C LYS A 180 25.03 -31.07 -50.06
N ARG A 181 25.71 -32.18 -50.41
CA ARG A 181 26.26 -32.43 -51.74
C ARG A 181 25.10 -32.39 -52.73
N TRP A 182 24.83 -31.21 -53.30
CA TRP A 182 24.16 -31.10 -54.58
C TRP A 182 25.22 -30.71 -55.59
N ALA A 183 25.93 -31.74 -56.05
CA ALA A 183 26.68 -31.72 -57.29
C ALA A 183 26.04 -32.78 -58.18
N ALA A 184 25.09 -32.35 -59.01
CA ALA A 184 24.67 -32.94 -60.27
C ALA A 184 23.61 -32.02 -60.88
#